data_AF-A0AAW6Y3L6-F1
#
_entry.id   AF-A0AAW6Y3L6-F1
#
_cell.length_a   1.000
_cell.length_b   1.000
_cell.length_c   1.000
_cell.angle_alpha   90.00
_cell.angle_beta   90.00
_cell.angle_gamma   90.00
#
_symmetry.space_group_name_H-M   'P 1'
#
loop_
_entity.id
_entity.type
_entity.pdbx_description
1 polymer ?
#
loop_
_entity_poly.entity_id
_entity_poly.type
_entity_poly.pdbx_seq_one_letter_code
_entity_poly.pdbx_strand_id
1 'polypeptide(L)'
;TTDTRPKTVCIEGAGYRVGGMVKGSGMIAPQLATMISVITTDAVVSSELAQSALREATSRSFDCIDVDGCMSTNDTVIVLASGASGVEPSA
;
A
#
# COMPACT_ATOMS: atom_id res chain seq x y z
N THR A 1 3.37 -5.74 -18.36
CA THR A 1 2.31 -5.66 -17.34
C THR A 1 0.98 -6.05 -17.97
N THR A 2 -0.06 -6.35 -17.19
CA THR A 2 -1.28 -7.04 -17.68
C THR A 2 -2.60 -6.42 -17.20
N ASP A 3 -2.54 -5.32 -16.45
CA ASP A 3 -3.68 -4.68 -15.79
C ASP A 3 -4.61 -3.99 -16.80
N THR A 4 -5.85 -4.48 -16.92
CA THR A 4 -6.85 -3.95 -17.88
C THR A 4 -7.57 -2.68 -17.40
N ARG A 5 -7.43 -2.32 -16.12
CA ARG A 5 -8.00 -1.10 -15.51
C ARG A 5 -7.07 -0.55 -14.43
N PRO A 6 -6.99 0.79 -14.25
CA PRO A 6 -6.36 1.39 -13.08
C PRO A 6 -6.99 0.89 -11.77
N LYS A 7 -6.17 0.82 -10.71
CA LYS A 7 -6.63 0.51 -9.35
C LYS A 7 -6.16 1.64 -8.44
N THR A 8 -7.09 2.46 -7.99
CA THR A 8 -6.84 3.61 -7.13
C THR A 8 -7.89 3.69 -6.03
N VAL A 9 -7.51 4.26 -4.89
CA VAL A 9 -8.38 4.51 -3.74
C VAL A 9 -7.97 5.82 -3.07
N CYS A 10 -8.93 6.52 -2.47
CA CYS A 10 -8.66 7.58 -1.50
C CYS A 10 -9.66 7.44 -0.36
N ILE A 11 -9.15 7.52 0.87
CA ILE A 11 -9.92 7.42 2.12
C ILE A 11 -9.62 8.69 2.93
N GLU A 12 -10.66 9.26 3.53
CA GLU A 12 -10.54 10.38 4.45
C GLU A 12 -10.66 9.84 5.89
N GLY A 13 -9.67 10.15 6.72
CA GLY A 13 -9.62 9.81 8.14
C GLY A 13 -10.10 10.97 9.01
N ALA A 14 -9.67 11.00 10.28
CA ALA A 14 -10.04 12.03 11.25
C ALA A 14 -9.28 13.36 11.04
N GLY A 15 -9.38 13.96 9.84
CA GLY A 15 -8.73 15.22 9.48
C GLY A 15 -7.49 15.09 8.56
N TYR A 16 -7.13 13.86 8.18
CA TYR A 16 -6.09 13.54 7.20
C TYR A 16 -6.64 12.63 6.10
N ARG A 17 -5.88 12.41 5.02
CA ARG A 17 -6.24 11.59 3.86
C ARG A 17 -5.20 10.50 3.61
N VAL A 18 -5.65 9.34 3.15
CA VAL A 18 -4.78 8.27 2.62
C VAL A 18 -5.18 7.99 1.18
N GLY A 19 -4.25 8.20 0.24
CA GLY A 19 -4.36 7.78 -1.16
C GLY A 19 -3.62 6.47 -1.39
N GLY A 20 -4.05 5.69 -2.38
CA GLY A 20 -3.36 4.48 -2.80
C GLY A 20 -3.55 4.20 -4.29
N MET A 21 -2.50 3.71 -4.95
CA MET A 21 -2.57 3.12 -6.28
C MET A 21 -1.79 1.81 -6.32
N VAL A 22 -2.26 0.83 -7.10
CA VAL A 22 -1.57 -0.45 -7.25
C VAL A 22 -1.61 -1.00 -8.68
N LYS A 23 -0.44 -1.39 -9.18
CA LYS A 23 -0.30 -2.33 -10.31
C LYS A 23 -0.30 -3.74 -9.68
N GLY A 24 -1.25 -4.59 -10.07
CA GLY A 24 -1.23 -6.04 -9.82
C GLY A 24 -2.40 -6.75 -10.53
N SER A 25 -2.15 -7.82 -11.30
CA SER A 25 -3.23 -8.56 -12.01
C SER A 25 -2.85 -9.95 -12.60
N GLY A 26 -1.78 -10.58 -12.14
CA GLY A 26 -1.29 -11.86 -12.68
C GLY A 26 0.16 -12.11 -12.29
N MET A 27 0.56 -13.38 -12.29
CA MET A 27 1.70 -13.97 -11.56
C MET A 27 1.52 -14.01 -10.03
N ILE A 28 0.51 -13.30 -9.47
CA ILE A 28 0.42 -13.06 -8.02
C ILE A 28 0.20 -14.37 -7.26
N ALA A 29 0.92 -14.50 -6.15
CA ALA A 29 1.02 -15.66 -5.27
C ALA A 29 1.35 -15.13 -3.86
N PRO A 30 1.24 -15.90 -2.77
CA PRO A 30 1.61 -15.41 -1.44
C PRO A 30 3.15 -15.28 -1.27
N GLN A 31 3.78 -14.27 -1.91
CA GLN A 31 5.17 -13.83 -1.62
C GLN A 31 5.78 -12.54 -2.23
N LEU A 32 5.35 -11.79 -3.26
CA LEU A 32 4.16 -11.73 -4.14
C LEU A 32 4.58 -11.83 -5.64
N ALA A 33 3.90 -11.22 -6.63
CA ALA A 33 4.39 -11.11 -8.02
C ALA A 33 4.04 -9.81 -8.78
N THR A 34 5.01 -9.34 -9.59
CA THR A 34 5.28 -7.91 -9.91
C THR A 34 4.14 -6.95 -9.57
N MET A 35 3.98 -6.74 -8.26
CA MET A 35 3.03 -5.85 -7.64
C MET A 35 3.77 -4.61 -7.15
N ILE A 36 3.33 -3.45 -7.65
CA ILE A 36 3.89 -2.15 -7.30
C ILE A 36 2.75 -1.32 -6.76
N SER A 37 2.81 -1.04 -5.45
CA SER A 37 1.81 -0.27 -4.72
C SER A 37 2.44 0.98 -4.12
N VAL A 38 1.79 2.12 -4.32
CA VAL A 38 2.21 3.41 -3.78
C VAL A 38 1.05 3.99 -2.97
N ILE A 39 1.30 4.20 -1.69
CA ILE A 39 0.39 4.76 -0.70
C ILE A 39 0.90 6.16 -0.37
N THR A 40 0.01 7.14 -0.36
CA THR A 40 0.32 8.53 0.03
C THR A 40 -0.54 8.95 1.21
N THR A 41 -0.02 9.77 2.11
CA THR A 41 -0.79 10.36 3.21
C THR A 41 -0.32 11.78 3.50
N ASP A 42 -1.26 12.64 3.89
CA ASP A 42 -0.97 13.97 4.44
C ASP A 42 -0.96 13.98 5.98
N ALA A 43 -1.17 12.83 6.64
CA ALA A 43 -1.01 12.66 8.08
C ALA A 43 0.42 12.96 8.55
N VAL A 44 0.53 13.48 9.77
CA VAL A 44 1.79 13.59 10.51
C VAL A 44 2.07 12.24 11.19
N VAL A 45 3.08 11.52 10.71
CA VAL A 45 3.50 10.21 11.24
C VAL A 45 5.03 10.10 11.21
N SER A 46 5.62 9.39 12.18
CA SER A 46 7.04 9.06 12.14
C SER A 46 7.33 7.96 11.11
N SER A 47 8.60 7.83 10.68
CA SER A 47 9.03 6.79 9.75
C SER A 47 8.79 5.39 10.32
N GLU A 48 9.00 5.23 11.63
CA GLU A 48 8.85 3.98 12.37
C GLU A 48 7.37 3.60 12.49
N LEU A 49 6.50 4.56 12.80
CA LEU A 49 5.05 4.36 12.86
C LEU A 49 4.50 4.01 11.47
N ALA A 50 4.89 4.75 10.44
CA ALA A 50 4.49 4.50 9.05
C ALA A 50 4.95 3.11 8.58
N GLN A 51 6.19 2.70 8.92
CA GLN A 51 6.74 1.38 8.58
C GLN A 51 6.06 0.24 9.37
N SER A 52 5.66 0.47 10.61
CA SER A 52 4.91 -0.49 11.43
C SER A 52 3.50 -0.69 10.87
N ALA A 53 2.77 0.40 10.62
CA ALA A 53 1.44 0.38 10.02
C ALA A 53 1.45 -0.24 8.61
N LEU A 54 2.48 0.05 7.81
CA LEU A 54 2.66 -0.55 6.49
C LEU A 54 2.82 -2.08 6.59
N ARG A 55 3.69 -2.58 7.48
CA ARG A 55 3.89 -4.03 7.69
C ARG A 55 2.64 -4.74 8.16
N GLU A 56 1.88 -4.14 9.07
CA GLU A 56 0.61 -4.73 9.50
C GLU A 56 -0.38 -4.77 8.32
N ALA A 57 -0.49 -3.67 7.58
CA ALA A 57 -1.38 -3.58 6.42
C ALA A 57 -1.02 -4.58 5.32
N THR A 58 0.25 -4.76 4.93
CA THR A 58 0.63 -5.75 3.90
C THR A 58 0.30 -7.16 4.37
N SER A 59 0.64 -7.50 5.62
CA SER A 59 0.45 -8.86 6.18
C SER A 59 -1.02 -9.30 6.21
N ARG A 60 -1.94 -8.33 6.26
CA ARG A 60 -3.40 -8.52 6.29
C ARG A 60 -4.08 -8.26 4.95
N SER A 61 -3.33 -7.90 3.90
CA SER A 61 -3.89 -7.60 2.58
C SER A 61 -3.04 -8.17 1.45
N PHE A 62 -2.02 -7.44 0.98
CA PHE A 62 -1.16 -7.84 -0.14
C PHE A 62 -0.57 -9.24 0.06
N ASP A 63 0.01 -9.52 1.22
CA ASP A 63 0.72 -10.78 1.51
C ASP A 63 -0.22 -12.00 1.58
N CYS A 64 -1.54 -11.76 1.56
CA CYS A 64 -2.59 -12.78 1.53
C CYS A 64 -3.18 -13.05 0.12
N ILE A 65 -2.66 -12.43 -0.95
CA ILE A 65 -3.22 -12.57 -2.31
C ILE A 65 -2.53 -13.72 -3.07
N ASP A 66 -3.32 -14.63 -3.61
CA ASP A 66 -2.92 -15.58 -4.66
C ASP A 66 -3.83 -15.39 -5.89
N VAL A 67 -3.28 -15.64 -7.07
CA VAL A 67 -3.93 -15.55 -8.39
C VAL A 67 -3.50 -16.73 -9.27
N ASP A 68 -2.23 -17.14 -9.25
CA ASP A 68 -1.70 -18.26 -10.05
C ASP A 68 -0.39 -18.92 -9.51
N GLY A 69 0.05 -18.59 -8.29
CA GLY A 69 1.21 -19.25 -7.65
C GLY A 69 2.62 -18.83 -8.12
N CYS A 70 2.78 -17.84 -9.02
CA CYS A 70 4.06 -17.55 -9.71
C CYS A 70 4.87 -16.34 -9.19
N MET A 71 5.46 -16.45 -7.99
CA MET A 71 6.27 -15.44 -7.27
C MET A 71 7.29 -14.59 -8.10
N SER A 72 7.43 -13.31 -7.72
CA SER A 72 8.32 -12.26 -8.25
C SER A 72 9.80 -12.34 -7.88
N THR A 73 10.55 -11.46 -8.56
CA THR A 73 11.79 -10.85 -8.05
C THR A 73 11.68 -9.35 -7.71
N ASN A 74 10.53 -8.68 -7.92
CA ASN A 74 10.45 -7.21 -7.98
C ASN A 74 9.18 -6.59 -7.34
N ASP A 75 8.70 -7.13 -6.22
CA ASP A 75 7.52 -6.60 -5.55
C ASP A 75 7.87 -5.49 -4.57
N THR A 76 7.03 -4.45 -4.50
CA THR A 76 7.33 -3.24 -3.73
C THR A 76 6.06 -2.52 -3.32
N VAL A 77 5.92 -2.26 -2.01
CA VAL A 77 4.91 -1.36 -1.45
C VAL A 77 5.63 -0.18 -0.80
N ILE A 78 5.26 1.05 -1.18
CA ILE A 78 5.87 2.28 -0.68
C ILE A 78 4.79 3.11 0.02
N VAL A 79 5.09 3.65 1.21
CA VAL A 79 4.28 4.70 1.85
C VAL A 79 5.04 6.03 1.82
N LEU A 80 4.34 7.10 1.47
CA LEU A 80 4.86 8.47 1.41
C LEU A 80 3.99 9.38 2.26
N ALA A 81 4.51 9.81 3.42
CA ALA A 81 3.84 10.76 4.32
C ALA A 81 4.39 12.18 4.13
N SER A 82 3.50 13.16 3.96
CA SER A 82 3.90 14.57 3.77
C SER A 82 3.68 15.46 5.00
N GLY A 83 2.88 15.03 5.98
CA GLY A 83 2.49 15.83 7.15
C GLY A 83 1.61 17.06 6.83
N ALA A 84 1.18 17.24 5.58
CA ALA A 84 0.53 18.46 5.11
C ALA A 84 -0.85 18.77 5.73
N SER A 85 -1.49 17.79 6.40
CA SER A 85 -2.71 18.00 7.19
C SER A 85 -2.45 18.68 8.54
N GLY A 86 -1.24 18.56 9.09
CA GLY A 86 -0.94 18.91 10.48
C GLY A 86 -1.58 18.00 11.53
N VAL A 87 -2.24 16.90 11.13
CA VAL A 87 -2.96 15.97 12.03
C VAL A 87 -2.12 14.72 12.30
N GLU A 88 -1.84 14.47 13.57
CA GLU A 88 -1.32 13.18 14.06
C GLU A 88 -2.49 12.19 14.24
N PRO A 89 -2.46 10.99 13.64
CA PRO A 89 -3.48 9.97 13.88
C PRO A 89 -3.45 9.45 15.31
N SER A 90 -4.62 9.31 15.95
CA SER A 90 -4.76 8.57 17.20
C SER A 90 -4.50 7.07 16.97
N ALA A 91 -3.72 6.46 17.86
CA ALA A 91 -3.52 5.00 17.94
C ALA A 91 -4.77 4.28 18.50
#